data_AF-A0A915ANB7-F1
#
_entry.id   AF-A0A915ANB7-F1
#
_cell.length_a   1.000
_cell.length_b   1.000
_cell.length_c   1.000
_cell.angle_alpha   90.00
_cell.angle_beta   90.00
_cell.angle_gamma   90.00
#
_symmetry.space_group_name_H-M   'P 1'
#
loop_
_entity.id
_entity.type
_entity.pdbx_description
1 polymer ?
#
loop_
_entity_poly.entity_id
_entity_poly.type
_entity_poly.pdbx_seq_one_letter_code
_entity_poly.pdbx_strand_id
1 'polypeptide(L)'
;MDGRAFSELLVVVEALLDHSETGQCVQIHSNNAQFCIDLLERMEYEIGKLELPSSSTNDAISREKTLKFSAVERLSNLISIVSSLSLRRPQFDALLHCETTATAIVTRSLEAVIDYEIVKENADAAIHIPKAPDRPVLPKRTRREAIKVPFVKNLSELLRCNVVDEEQIAELKCACVRALGNLCCESPSNQRIVGKHDGVILLLHCARRLDTDSPFLMQWAIAALRHVCMGCPENQQRLAGIEQCPSAIVDRDRLLMQLGLKAVIEENSGKIRLERIS
;
A
#
# COMPACT_ATOMS: atom_id res chain seq x y z
N MET A 1 -4.18 10.24 -28.92
CA MET A 1 -2.84 10.28 -28.31
C MET A 1 -2.40 8.83 -28.10
N ASP A 2 -1.18 8.47 -28.45
CA ASP A 2 -0.65 7.13 -28.13
C ASP A 2 -0.60 6.95 -26.60
N GLY A 3 -0.80 5.72 -26.14
CA GLY A 3 -0.88 5.42 -24.71
C GLY A 3 0.43 5.71 -23.96
N ARG A 4 1.57 5.56 -24.64
CA ARG A 4 2.89 5.91 -24.10
C ARG A 4 3.09 7.42 -23.99
N ALA A 5 2.73 8.18 -25.02
CA ALA A 5 2.79 9.64 -25.01
C ALA A 5 1.94 10.26 -23.89
N PHE A 6 0.84 9.61 -23.52
CA PHE A 6 0.02 10.03 -22.38
C PHE A 6 0.69 9.74 -21.02
N SER A 7 1.31 8.56 -20.83
CA SER A 7 2.09 8.28 -19.62
C SER A 7 3.25 9.25 -19.46
N GLU A 8 3.99 9.52 -20.55
CA GLU A 8 5.08 10.51 -20.57
C GLU A 8 4.60 11.91 -20.18
N LEU A 9 3.42 12.32 -20.67
CA LEU A 9 2.81 13.59 -20.26
C LEU A 9 2.53 13.62 -18.76
N LEU A 10 2.01 12.54 -18.17
CA LEU A 10 1.75 12.48 -16.73
C LEU A 10 3.05 12.59 -15.91
N VAL A 11 4.10 11.90 -16.32
CA VAL A 11 5.42 11.98 -15.67
C VAL A 11 5.99 13.40 -15.76
N VAL A 12 5.87 14.05 -16.91
CA VAL A 12 6.31 15.45 -17.09
C VAL A 12 5.48 16.37 -16.19
N VAL A 13 4.16 16.18 -16.12
CA VAL A 13 3.30 16.95 -15.22
C VAL A 13 3.75 16.77 -13.78
N GLU A 14 3.89 15.54 -13.29
CA GLU A 14 4.39 15.23 -11.93
C GLU A 14 5.72 15.94 -11.64
N ALA A 15 6.71 15.82 -12.53
CA ALA A 15 8.01 16.47 -12.36
C ALA A 15 7.91 18.01 -12.31
N LEU A 16 7.04 18.61 -13.13
CA LEU A 16 6.77 20.05 -13.10
C LEU A 16 6.07 20.48 -11.81
N LEU A 17 5.23 19.62 -11.22
CA LEU A 17 4.60 19.90 -9.92
C LEU A 17 5.64 20.00 -8.82
N ASP A 18 6.58 19.06 -8.79
CA ASP A 18 7.64 18.98 -7.77
C ASP A 18 8.66 20.11 -7.94
N HIS A 19 9.03 20.49 -9.18
CA HIS A 19 9.96 21.61 -9.42
C HIS A 19 9.44 22.99 -9.03
N SER A 20 8.13 23.16 -8.88
CA SER A 20 7.54 24.45 -8.50
C SER A 20 7.90 24.91 -7.07
N GLU A 21 8.48 24.02 -6.25
CA GLU A 21 9.05 24.38 -4.94
C GLU A 21 10.28 25.30 -5.05
N THR A 22 10.89 25.43 -6.23
CA THR A 22 12.11 26.25 -6.46
C THR A 22 11.84 27.72 -6.79
N GLY A 23 10.59 28.19 -6.69
CA GLY A 23 10.26 29.63 -6.71
C GLY A 23 9.77 30.21 -8.05
N GLN A 24 9.67 29.41 -9.11
CA GLN A 24 8.85 29.74 -10.28
C GLN A 24 7.56 28.90 -10.22
N CYS A 25 6.52 29.47 -9.63
CA CYS A 25 5.25 28.79 -9.48
C CYS A 25 4.58 28.63 -10.85
N VAL A 26 4.63 27.43 -11.43
CA VAL A 26 3.72 27.04 -12.51
C VAL A 26 2.32 27.12 -11.91
N GLN A 27 1.57 28.15 -12.32
CA GLN A 27 0.19 28.37 -11.89
C GLN A 27 -0.68 27.27 -12.49
N ILE A 28 -1.16 26.38 -11.64
CA ILE A 28 -2.08 25.31 -12.04
C ILE A 28 -3.50 25.80 -11.87
N HIS A 29 -4.26 25.75 -12.95
CA HIS A 29 -5.68 26.07 -12.90
C HIS A 29 -6.46 24.95 -12.20
N SER A 30 -7.50 25.29 -11.43
CA SER A 30 -8.38 24.32 -10.74
C SER A 30 -8.96 23.26 -11.67
N ASN A 31 -9.35 23.64 -12.90
CA ASN A 31 -9.80 22.70 -13.93
C ASN A 31 -8.76 21.60 -14.27
N ASN A 32 -7.46 21.89 -14.21
CA ASN A 32 -6.43 20.88 -14.46
C ASN A 32 -6.32 19.90 -13.28
N ALA A 33 -6.46 20.40 -12.06
CA ALA A 33 -6.53 19.56 -10.87
C ALA A 33 -7.79 18.67 -10.92
N GLN A 34 -8.96 19.25 -11.22
CA GLN A 34 -10.22 18.51 -11.40
C GLN A 34 -10.08 17.43 -12.47
N PHE A 35 -9.49 17.74 -13.62
CA PHE A 35 -9.25 16.76 -14.68
C PHE A 35 -8.45 15.55 -14.19
N CYS A 36 -7.46 15.74 -13.32
CA CYS A 36 -6.70 14.63 -12.74
C CYS A 36 -7.57 13.74 -11.84
N ILE A 37 -8.50 14.34 -11.08
CA ILE A 37 -9.47 13.60 -10.24
C ILE A 37 -10.48 12.85 -11.11
N ASP A 38 -11.05 13.51 -12.13
CA ASP A 38 -11.97 12.89 -13.07
C ASP A 38 -11.33 11.70 -13.79
N LEU A 39 -10.05 11.83 -14.13
CA LEU A 39 -9.30 10.75 -14.76
C LEU A 39 -9.02 9.60 -13.77
N LEU A 40 -8.73 9.92 -12.51
CA LEU A 40 -8.58 8.91 -11.45
C LEU A 40 -9.89 8.12 -11.24
N GLU A 41 -11.03 8.80 -11.21
CA GLU A 41 -12.37 8.17 -11.17
C GLU A 41 -12.62 7.31 -12.41
N ARG A 42 -12.27 7.83 -13.59
CA ARG A 42 -12.39 7.08 -14.85
C ARG A 42 -11.56 5.80 -14.81
N MET A 43 -10.35 5.87 -14.26
CA MET A 43 -9.48 4.70 -14.09
C MET A 43 -10.03 3.69 -13.08
N GLU A 44 -10.58 4.15 -11.96
CA GLU A 44 -11.26 3.27 -10.99
C GLU A 44 -12.38 2.48 -11.68
N TYR A 45 -13.22 3.18 -12.45
CA TYR A 45 -14.31 2.56 -13.20
C TYR A 45 -13.82 1.57 -14.26
N GLU A 46 -12.84 1.95 -15.07
CA GLU A 46 -12.34 1.10 -16.16
C GLU A 46 -11.66 -0.16 -15.61
N ILE A 47 -10.81 -0.03 -14.59
CA ILE A 47 -10.19 -1.17 -13.91
C ILE A 47 -11.27 -2.05 -13.27
N GLY A 48 -12.27 -1.46 -12.61
CA GLY A 48 -13.38 -2.19 -12.00
C GLY A 48 -14.27 -2.94 -12.99
N LYS A 49 -14.25 -2.57 -14.28
CA LYS A 49 -14.98 -3.25 -15.37
C LYS A 49 -14.15 -4.26 -16.15
N LEU A 50 -12.87 -4.45 -15.82
CA LEU A 50 -12.05 -5.44 -16.50
C LEU A 50 -12.60 -6.84 -16.30
N GLU A 51 -12.86 -7.52 -17.42
CA GLU A 51 -13.07 -8.95 -17.46
C GLU A 51 -11.71 -9.61 -17.72
N LEU A 52 -11.05 -10.05 -16.65
CA LEU A 52 -9.78 -10.74 -16.76
C LEU A 52 -10.03 -12.21 -17.13
N PRO A 53 -9.43 -12.72 -18.23
CA PRO A 53 -9.65 -14.09 -18.65
C PRO A 53 -9.12 -15.07 -17.61
N SER A 54 -9.93 -16.05 -17.23
CA SER A 54 -9.64 -17.05 -16.21
C SER A 54 -8.53 -18.04 -16.60
N SER A 55 -8.07 -18.06 -17.85
CA SER A 55 -6.96 -18.88 -18.32
C SER A 55 -6.49 -18.50 -19.74
N SER A 56 -5.18 -18.59 -19.96
CA SER A 56 -4.37 -18.34 -21.17
C SER A 56 -4.97 -18.64 -22.55
N THR A 57 -4.91 -17.66 -23.47
CA THR A 57 -4.67 -17.84 -24.92
C THR A 57 -3.84 -16.66 -25.46
N ASN A 58 -2.74 -16.92 -26.16
CA ASN A 58 -1.61 -15.98 -26.20
C ASN A 58 -1.66 -14.83 -27.24
N ASP A 59 -2.41 -14.91 -28.35
CA ASP A 59 -2.07 -14.04 -29.51
C ASP A 59 -2.98 -12.83 -29.80
N ALA A 60 -4.31 -12.93 -29.68
CA ALA A 60 -5.21 -11.75 -29.82
C ALA A 60 -5.17 -10.82 -28.59
N ILE A 61 -4.68 -11.40 -27.50
CA ILE A 61 -4.60 -10.87 -26.16
C ILE A 61 -3.49 -9.82 -26.03
N SER A 62 -2.48 -9.78 -26.90
CA SER A 62 -1.27 -8.95 -26.76
C SER A 62 -1.46 -7.43 -26.93
N ARG A 63 -2.22 -6.95 -27.94
CA ARG A 63 -2.36 -5.49 -28.25
C ARG A 63 -3.39 -4.77 -27.38
N GLU A 64 -4.48 -5.45 -27.00
CA GLU A 64 -5.49 -4.90 -26.09
C GLU A 64 -4.97 -4.90 -24.64
N LYS A 65 -4.11 -5.88 -24.30
CA LYS A 65 -3.32 -5.90 -23.07
C LYS A 65 -2.37 -4.72 -22.94
N THR A 66 -1.63 -4.33 -23.99
CA THR A 66 -0.68 -3.20 -23.87
C THR A 66 -1.37 -1.87 -23.52
N LEU A 67 -2.59 -1.62 -24.04
CA LEU A 67 -3.40 -0.44 -23.70
C LEU A 67 -3.97 -0.50 -22.28
N LYS A 68 -4.32 -1.71 -21.79
CA LYS A 68 -4.85 -1.97 -20.44
C LYS A 68 -3.75 -2.07 -19.36
N PHE A 69 -2.50 -2.36 -19.70
CA PHE A 69 -1.40 -2.56 -18.73
C PHE A 69 -0.55 -1.33 -18.43
N SER A 70 -0.67 -0.26 -19.22
CA SER A 70 -0.27 1.08 -18.75
C SER A 70 -1.18 1.64 -17.64
N ALA A 71 -2.25 0.91 -17.25
CA ALA A 71 -3.16 1.38 -16.21
C ALA A 71 -2.50 1.43 -14.82
N VAL A 72 -1.56 0.53 -14.50
CA VAL A 72 -0.87 0.57 -13.20
C VAL A 72 0.05 1.79 -13.12
N GLU A 73 0.87 2.00 -14.16
CA GLU A 73 1.75 3.16 -14.29
C GLU A 73 0.96 4.48 -14.26
N ARG A 74 -0.10 4.60 -15.08
CA ARG A 74 -0.95 5.80 -15.10
C ARG A 74 -1.64 6.05 -13.77
N LEU A 75 -2.08 4.98 -13.10
CA LEU A 75 -2.71 5.09 -11.78
C LEU A 75 -1.69 5.62 -10.77
N SER A 76 -0.47 5.07 -10.79
CA SER A 76 0.64 5.52 -9.95
C SER A 76 0.92 7.01 -10.18
N ASN A 77 1.12 7.43 -11.43
CA ASN A 77 1.42 8.82 -11.79
C ASN A 77 0.29 9.78 -11.39
N LEU A 78 -0.98 9.39 -11.58
CA LEU A 78 -2.11 10.21 -11.14
C LEU A 78 -2.19 10.34 -9.62
N ILE A 79 -1.92 9.26 -8.89
CA ILE A 79 -1.88 9.29 -7.43
C ILE A 79 -0.74 10.18 -6.95
N SER A 80 0.43 10.15 -7.60
CA SER A 80 1.53 11.08 -7.32
C SER A 80 1.14 12.53 -7.59
N ILE A 81 0.49 12.81 -8.73
CA ILE A 81 -0.02 14.16 -9.05
C ILE A 81 -1.00 14.63 -7.96
N VAL A 82 -1.96 13.80 -7.55
CA VAL A 82 -2.89 14.11 -6.46
C VAL A 82 -2.15 14.36 -5.15
N SER A 83 -1.12 13.57 -4.85
CA SER A 83 -0.25 13.75 -3.69
C SER A 83 0.42 15.13 -3.70
N SER A 84 0.99 15.56 -4.83
CA SER A 84 1.63 16.88 -4.95
C SER A 84 0.61 18.03 -4.95
N LEU A 85 -0.57 17.86 -5.56
CA LEU A 85 -1.65 18.85 -5.51
C LEU A 85 -2.18 19.07 -4.08
N SER A 86 -2.25 18.02 -3.26
CA SER A 86 -2.72 18.13 -1.86
C SER A 86 -1.81 18.96 -0.95
N LEU A 87 -0.55 19.21 -1.36
CA LEU A 87 0.36 20.10 -0.65
C LEU A 87 0.13 21.59 -0.96
N ARG A 88 -0.60 21.91 -2.04
CA ARG A 88 -0.83 23.29 -2.50
C ARG A 88 -2.02 23.93 -1.80
N ARG A 89 -1.92 24.05 -0.49
CA ARG A 89 -2.94 24.64 0.39
C ARG A 89 -2.93 26.17 0.29
N PRO A 90 -4.10 26.85 0.28
CA PRO A 90 -5.47 26.32 0.27
C PRO A 90 -6.04 26.10 -1.16
N GLN A 91 -5.21 26.22 -2.20
CA GLN A 91 -5.63 26.33 -3.60
C GLN A 91 -6.57 25.21 -4.07
N PHE A 92 -6.35 23.97 -3.60
CA PHE A 92 -7.13 22.80 -4.01
C PHE A 92 -7.96 22.17 -2.89
N ASP A 93 -8.20 22.89 -1.79
CA ASP A 93 -8.94 22.36 -0.64
C ASP A 93 -10.36 21.94 -0.96
N ALA A 94 -11.07 22.75 -1.76
CA ALA A 94 -12.42 22.41 -2.20
C ALA A 94 -12.46 21.09 -2.99
N LEU A 95 -11.39 20.77 -3.74
CA LEU A 95 -11.31 19.57 -4.58
C LEU A 95 -10.82 18.33 -3.83
N LEU A 96 -9.88 18.50 -2.91
CA LEU A 96 -9.15 17.39 -2.29
C LEU A 96 -9.49 17.15 -0.82
N HIS A 97 -10.05 18.14 -0.13
CA HIS A 97 -10.29 18.09 1.31
C HIS A 97 -11.78 18.24 1.68
N CYS A 98 -12.57 18.93 0.85
CA CYS A 98 -14.03 18.93 0.96
C CYS A 98 -14.65 17.68 0.32
N GLU A 99 -14.13 17.28 -0.84
CA GLU A 99 -14.50 16.03 -1.53
C GLU A 99 -13.55 14.90 -1.14
N THR A 100 -14.10 13.69 -0.99
CA THR A 100 -13.34 12.52 -0.49
C THR A 100 -13.05 11.48 -1.56
N THR A 101 -13.43 11.73 -2.81
CA THR A 101 -13.36 10.77 -3.91
C THR A 101 -11.94 10.30 -4.17
N ALA A 102 -11.00 11.23 -4.36
CA ALA A 102 -9.59 10.89 -4.58
C ALA A 102 -9.02 10.06 -3.43
N THR A 103 -9.28 10.48 -2.18
CA THR A 103 -8.86 9.76 -0.97
C THR A 103 -9.41 8.33 -0.93
N ALA A 104 -10.68 8.13 -1.30
CA ALA A 104 -11.29 6.81 -1.35
C ALA A 104 -10.63 5.92 -2.41
N ILE A 105 -10.37 6.45 -3.61
CA ILE A 105 -9.72 5.71 -4.70
C ILE A 105 -8.30 5.32 -4.29
N VAL A 106 -7.51 6.27 -3.76
CA VAL A 106 -6.15 6.01 -3.28
C VAL A 106 -6.14 4.93 -2.20
N THR A 107 -7.10 4.95 -1.26
CA THR A 107 -7.20 3.92 -0.20
C THR A 107 -7.50 2.55 -0.81
N ARG A 108 -8.39 2.46 -1.80
CA ARG A 108 -8.69 1.21 -2.51
C ARG A 108 -7.54 0.72 -3.39
N SER A 109 -6.74 1.63 -3.95
CA SER A 109 -5.52 1.28 -4.69
C SER A 109 -4.51 0.63 -3.75
N LEU A 110 -4.30 1.21 -2.56
CA LEU A 110 -3.44 0.61 -1.54
C LEU A 110 -3.98 -0.74 -1.05
N GLU A 111 -5.29 -0.85 -0.85
CA GLU A 111 -5.95 -2.11 -0.50
C GLU A 111 -5.63 -3.22 -1.50
N ALA A 112 -5.69 -2.92 -2.80
CA ALA A 112 -5.38 -3.87 -3.87
C ALA A 112 -3.90 -4.30 -3.87
N VAL A 113 -2.98 -3.37 -3.63
CA VAL A 113 -1.55 -3.66 -3.50
C VAL A 113 -1.29 -4.58 -2.30
N ILE A 114 -1.89 -4.29 -1.15
CA ILE A 114 -1.72 -5.13 0.05
C ILE A 114 -2.37 -6.51 -0.15
N ASP A 115 -3.51 -6.59 -0.85
CA ASP A 115 -4.10 -7.89 -1.20
C ASP A 115 -3.19 -8.71 -2.12
N TYR A 116 -2.54 -8.07 -3.12
CA TYR A 116 -1.51 -8.71 -3.93
C TYR A 116 -0.38 -9.28 -3.07
N GLU A 117 0.15 -8.50 -2.12
CA GLU A 117 1.21 -8.95 -1.21
C GLU A 117 0.76 -10.13 -0.35
N ILE A 118 -0.46 -10.08 0.21
CA ILE A 118 -1.04 -11.19 0.98
C ILE A 118 -1.15 -12.47 0.14
N VAL A 119 -1.59 -12.36 -1.12
CA VAL A 119 -1.70 -13.51 -2.02
C VAL A 119 -0.31 -14.08 -2.34
N LYS A 120 0.67 -13.21 -2.63
CA LYS A 120 2.06 -13.62 -2.89
C LYS A 120 2.68 -14.33 -1.69
N GLU A 121 2.62 -13.72 -0.51
CA GLU A 121 3.13 -14.31 0.74
C GLU A 121 2.47 -15.65 1.08
N ASN A 122 1.14 -15.76 0.87
CA ASN A 122 0.43 -17.02 1.10
C ASN A 122 0.84 -18.12 0.09
N ALA A 123 1.17 -17.75 -1.15
CA ALA A 123 1.68 -18.67 -2.15
C ALA A 123 3.10 -19.13 -1.80
N ASP A 124 3.99 -18.21 -1.41
CA ASP A 124 5.36 -18.51 -0.99
C ASP A 124 5.38 -19.40 0.27
N ALA A 125 4.49 -19.13 1.23
CA ALA A 125 4.33 -19.94 2.43
C ALA A 125 3.83 -21.36 2.14
N ALA A 126 3.07 -21.57 1.05
CA ALA A 126 2.61 -22.90 0.64
C ALA A 126 3.75 -23.75 0.04
N ILE A 127 4.79 -23.10 -0.50
CA ILE A 127 5.95 -23.76 -1.10
C ILE A 127 7.00 -24.09 0.00
N HIS A 128 7.08 -23.28 1.05
CA HIS A 128 8.02 -23.49 2.15
C HIS A 128 7.60 -24.59 3.13
N ILE A 129 8.14 -25.80 2.93
CA ILE A 129 8.04 -26.90 3.89
C ILE A 129 8.95 -26.59 5.10
N PRO A 130 8.43 -26.59 6.35
CA PRO A 130 9.25 -26.42 7.53
C PRO A 130 10.35 -27.50 7.59
N LYS A 131 11.62 -27.10 7.61
CA LYS A 131 12.76 -28.03 7.69
C LYS A 131 12.84 -28.80 9.01
N ALA A 132 12.11 -28.34 10.03
CA ALA A 132 12.05 -28.97 11.35
C ALA A 132 10.58 -29.10 11.78
N PRO A 133 10.18 -30.24 12.38
CA PRO A 133 8.79 -30.53 12.73
C PRO A 133 8.20 -29.55 13.76
N ASP A 134 9.03 -28.93 14.59
CA ASP A 134 8.62 -27.98 15.64
C ASP A 134 8.63 -26.51 15.22
N ARG A 135 9.03 -26.20 13.98
CA ARG A 135 9.05 -24.79 13.52
C ARG A 135 7.60 -24.29 13.39
N PRO A 136 7.24 -23.16 14.03
CA PRO A 136 5.92 -22.56 13.85
C PRO A 136 5.65 -22.30 12.37
N VAL A 137 4.55 -22.84 11.87
CA VAL A 137 4.06 -22.51 10.52
C VAL A 137 3.48 -21.11 10.57
N LEU A 138 3.96 -20.22 9.70
CA LEU A 138 3.38 -18.89 9.61
C LEU A 138 1.91 -19.05 9.19
N PRO A 139 0.94 -18.53 9.97
CA PRO A 139 -0.46 -18.66 9.61
C PRO A 139 -0.71 -17.94 8.30
N LYS A 140 -1.57 -18.52 7.46
CA LYS A 140 -2.03 -17.87 6.23
C LYS A 140 -2.69 -16.55 6.59
N ARG A 141 -2.31 -15.49 5.90
CA ARG A 141 -2.92 -14.18 6.08
C ARG A 141 -4.30 -14.16 5.42
N THR A 142 -5.27 -13.65 6.17
CA THR A 142 -6.65 -13.54 5.68
C THR A 142 -6.77 -12.31 4.78
N ARG A 143 -7.38 -12.50 3.61
CA ARG A 143 -7.71 -11.40 2.69
C ARG A 143 -8.88 -10.61 3.26
N ARG A 144 -8.86 -9.29 3.12
CA ARG A 144 -9.91 -8.40 3.65
C ARG A 144 -11.15 -8.41 2.75
N GLU A 145 -12.28 -8.03 3.33
CA GLU A 145 -13.60 -7.99 2.66
C GLU A 145 -13.64 -7.03 1.47
N ALA A 146 -12.77 -6.02 1.46
CA ALA A 146 -12.68 -5.04 0.39
C ALA A 146 -12.34 -5.65 -0.98
N ILE A 147 -11.86 -6.90 -1.03
CA ILE A 147 -11.70 -7.65 -2.28
C ILE A 147 -13.00 -7.87 -3.05
N LYS A 148 -14.16 -7.72 -2.39
CA LYS A 148 -15.48 -7.77 -3.06
C LYS A 148 -15.73 -6.53 -3.94
N VAL A 149 -14.97 -5.45 -3.74
CA VAL A 149 -15.04 -4.27 -4.60
C VAL A 149 -14.38 -4.60 -5.94
N PRO A 150 -15.09 -4.46 -7.09
CA PRO A 150 -14.57 -4.85 -8.39
C PRO A 150 -13.22 -4.22 -8.74
N PHE A 151 -13.05 -2.93 -8.45
CA PHE A 151 -11.79 -2.22 -8.64
C PHE A 151 -10.62 -2.87 -7.87
N VAL A 152 -10.81 -3.14 -6.58
CA VAL A 152 -9.77 -3.74 -5.71
C VAL A 152 -9.39 -5.13 -6.22
N LYS A 153 -10.40 -5.95 -6.56
CA LYS A 153 -10.21 -7.29 -7.11
C LYS A 153 -9.39 -7.26 -8.39
N ASN A 154 -9.85 -6.47 -9.35
CA ASN A 154 -9.27 -6.44 -10.69
C ASN A 154 -7.86 -5.83 -10.66
N LEU A 155 -7.63 -4.79 -9.85
CA LEU A 155 -6.29 -4.25 -9.67
C LEU A 155 -5.36 -5.29 -9.04
N SER A 156 -5.75 -5.96 -7.96
CA SER A 156 -4.96 -7.06 -7.37
C SER A 156 -4.67 -8.19 -8.37
N GLU A 157 -5.61 -8.53 -9.25
CA GLU A 157 -5.39 -9.49 -10.33
C GLU A 157 -4.43 -8.98 -11.41
N LEU A 158 -4.50 -7.69 -11.78
CA LEU A 158 -3.56 -7.06 -12.71
C LEU A 158 -2.12 -7.07 -12.18
N LEU A 159 -1.91 -6.75 -10.90
CA LEU A 159 -0.59 -6.75 -10.26
C LEU A 159 0.04 -8.16 -10.22
N ARG A 160 -0.78 -9.23 -10.33
CA ARG A 160 -0.30 -10.62 -10.44
C ARG A 160 0.04 -11.05 -11.87
N CYS A 161 -0.26 -10.24 -12.87
CA CYS A 161 0.12 -10.56 -14.25
C CYS A 161 1.62 -10.30 -14.43
N ASN A 162 2.33 -11.19 -15.14
CA ASN A 162 3.78 -11.09 -15.43
C ASN A 162 4.19 -9.86 -16.29
N VAL A 163 3.31 -8.87 -16.47
CA VAL A 163 3.53 -7.66 -17.26
C VAL A 163 3.89 -6.47 -16.38
N VAL A 164 3.48 -6.50 -15.10
CA VAL A 164 3.82 -5.47 -14.12
C VAL A 164 5.04 -5.95 -13.36
N ASP A 165 6.11 -5.17 -13.37
CA ASP A 165 7.32 -5.52 -12.62
C ASP A 165 7.19 -5.14 -11.13
N GLU A 166 8.08 -5.67 -10.29
CA GLU A 166 8.03 -5.41 -8.84
C GLU A 166 8.30 -3.94 -8.50
N GLU A 167 9.04 -3.23 -9.35
CA GLU A 167 9.37 -1.81 -9.19
C GLU A 167 8.11 -0.95 -9.33
N GLN A 168 7.32 -1.16 -10.38
CA GLN A 168 6.03 -0.48 -10.60
C GLN A 168 5.05 -0.72 -9.44
N ILE A 169 5.04 -1.92 -8.86
CA ILE A 169 4.19 -2.23 -7.69
C ILE A 169 4.67 -1.44 -6.47
N ALA A 170 6.00 -1.41 -6.24
CA ALA A 170 6.59 -0.65 -5.15
C ALA A 170 6.37 0.86 -5.29
N GLU A 171 6.43 1.39 -6.52
CA GLU A 171 6.12 2.79 -6.84
C GLU A 171 4.65 3.10 -6.55
N LEU A 172 3.71 2.27 -7.02
CA LEU A 172 2.28 2.47 -6.75
C LEU A 172 2.00 2.44 -5.23
N LYS A 173 2.60 1.51 -4.50
CA LYS A 173 2.49 1.42 -3.03
C LYS A 173 2.98 2.70 -2.37
N CYS A 174 4.16 3.17 -2.78
CA CYS A 174 4.77 4.39 -2.29
C CYS A 174 3.90 5.63 -2.58
N ALA A 175 3.43 5.78 -3.82
CA ALA A 175 2.56 6.86 -4.24
C ALA A 175 1.27 6.89 -3.40
N CYS A 176 0.64 5.73 -3.16
CA CYS A 176 -0.55 5.63 -2.32
C CYS A 176 -0.28 6.08 -0.87
N VAL A 177 0.81 5.60 -0.26
CA VAL A 177 1.15 5.95 1.12
C VAL A 177 1.41 7.45 1.27
N ARG A 178 2.17 8.04 0.34
CA ARG A 178 2.44 9.50 0.30
C ARG A 178 1.15 10.30 0.12
N ALA A 179 0.31 9.92 -0.85
CA ALA A 179 -0.96 10.58 -1.14
C ALA A 179 -1.90 10.54 0.08
N LEU A 180 -2.05 9.38 0.75
CA LEU A 180 -2.89 9.29 1.95
C LEU A 180 -2.38 10.18 3.09
N GLY A 181 -1.07 10.24 3.28
CA GLY A 181 -0.46 11.11 4.28
C GLY A 181 -0.74 12.58 4.02
N ASN A 182 -0.61 13.02 2.76
CA ASN A 182 -0.84 14.43 2.40
C ASN A 182 -2.34 14.78 2.41
N LEU A 183 -3.19 13.97 1.80
CA LEU A 183 -4.65 14.17 1.75
C LEU A 183 -5.28 14.22 3.15
N CYS A 184 -4.77 13.43 4.10
CA CYS A 184 -5.29 13.41 5.47
C CYS A 184 -4.71 14.50 6.38
N CYS A 185 -3.64 15.17 5.95
CA CYS A 185 -3.05 16.26 6.72
C CYS A 185 -4.09 17.37 6.90
N GLU A 186 -4.45 17.65 8.16
CA GLU A 186 -5.43 18.69 8.52
C GLU A 186 -6.76 18.57 7.75
N SER A 187 -7.24 17.34 7.55
CA SER A 187 -8.43 17.06 6.76
C SER A 187 -9.38 16.06 7.45
N PRO A 188 -10.32 16.54 8.30
CA PRO A 188 -11.22 15.66 9.03
C PRO A 188 -12.10 14.77 8.13
N SER A 189 -12.45 15.24 6.93
CA SER A 189 -13.21 14.46 5.94
C SER A 189 -12.38 13.30 5.38
N ASN A 190 -11.13 13.57 5.00
CA ASN A 190 -10.25 12.53 4.48
C ASN A 190 -9.82 11.53 5.56
N GLN A 191 -9.54 11.99 6.78
CA GLN A 191 -9.25 11.10 7.90
C GLN A 191 -10.39 10.09 8.10
N ARG A 192 -11.64 10.56 8.15
CA ARG A 192 -12.81 9.70 8.35
C ARG A 192 -13.02 8.73 7.19
N ILE A 193 -12.85 9.15 5.93
CA ILE A 193 -13.05 8.24 4.78
C ILE A 193 -11.97 7.15 4.73
N VAL A 194 -10.70 7.49 5.03
CA VAL A 194 -9.61 6.50 5.11
C VAL A 194 -9.92 5.47 6.20
N GLY A 195 -10.40 5.92 7.36
CA GLY A 195 -10.84 5.04 8.44
C GLY A 195 -11.99 4.10 8.07
N LYS A 196 -12.94 4.56 7.26
CA LYS A 196 -14.06 3.74 6.76
C LYS A 196 -13.62 2.65 5.78
N HIS A 197 -12.47 2.83 5.13
CA HIS A 197 -11.89 1.89 4.17
C HIS A 197 -10.69 1.13 4.75
N ASP A 198 -10.67 0.92 6.08
CA ASP A 198 -9.62 0.18 6.80
C ASP A 198 -8.19 0.71 6.59
N GLY A 199 -8.04 1.97 6.16
CA GLY A 199 -6.74 2.55 5.83
C GLY A 199 -5.75 2.62 6.99
N VAL A 200 -6.23 2.61 8.24
CA VAL A 200 -5.38 2.47 9.44
C VAL A 200 -4.62 1.13 9.41
N ILE A 201 -5.31 0.04 9.07
CA ILE A 201 -4.72 -1.30 8.97
C ILE A 201 -3.77 -1.38 7.77
N LEU A 202 -4.15 -0.77 6.65
CA LEU A 202 -3.32 -0.72 5.45
C LEU A 202 -1.99 -0.02 5.69
N LEU A 203 -2.02 1.16 6.32
CA LEU A 203 -0.82 1.92 6.63
C LEU A 203 0.08 1.20 7.65
N LEU A 204 -0.50 0.48 8.61
CA LEU A 204 0.27 -0.39 9.49
C LEU A 204 0.93 -1.56 8.75
N HIS A 205 0.28 -2.12 7.73
CA HIS A 205 0.90 -3.13 6.89
C HIS A 205 2.15 -2.58 6.18
N CYS A 206 2.08 -1.33 5.70
CA CYS A 206 3.20 -0.62 5.08
C CYS A 206 4.28 -0.15 6.07
N ALA A 207 3.99 -0.14 7.38
CA ALA A 207 4.96 0.18 8.41
C ALA A 207 5.90 -1.00 8.75
N ARG A 208 5.76 -2.14 8.05
CA ARG A 208 6.74 -3.23 8.05
C ARG A 208 7.71 -3.04 6.89
N ARG A 209 8.99 -3.36 7.11
CA ARG A 209 10.01 -3.38 6.06
C ARG A 209 9.96 -4.69 5.26
N LEU A 210 9.73 -4.61 3.96
CA LEU A 210 9.99 -5.68 2.99
C LEU A 210 11.26 -5.38 2.18
N ASP A 211 11.89 -6.42 1.61
CA ASP A 211 13.09 -6.26 0.77
C ASP A 211 12.79 -5.55 -0.56
N THR A 212 11.54 -5.62 -1.02
CA THR A 212 11.05 -4.98 -2.26
C THR A 212 10.54 -3.56 -2.06
N ASP A 213 10.49 -3.06 -0.82
CA ASP A 213 9.93 -1.74 -0.53
C ASP A 213 10.93 -0.61 -0.78
N SER A 214 10.41 0.57 -1.14
CA SER A 214 11.21 1.81 -1.16
C SER A 214 11.86 2.06 0.22
N PRO A 215 13.12 2.53 0.29
CA PRO A 215 13.84 2.73 1.55
C PRO A 215 13.14 3.61 2.59
N PHE A 216 12.22 4.47 2.16
CA PHE A 216 11.49 5.42 3.01
C PHE A 216 10.01 5.05 3.23
N LEU A 217 9.54 3.93 2.66
CA LEU A 217 8.14 3.55 2.71
C LEU A 217 7.63 3.45 4.16
N MET A 218 8.42 2.84 5.04
CA MET A 218 8.06 2.68 6.45
C MET A 218 7.89 4.05 7.14
N GLN A 219 8.78 4.99 6.90
CA GLN A 219 8.73 6.34 7.47
C GLN A 219 7.51 7.10 6.95
N TRP A 220 7.24 7.01 5.64
CA TRP A 220 6.04 7.60 5.05
C TRP A 220 4.77 6.94 5.58
N ALA A 221 4.75 5.63 5.80
CA ALA A 221 3.62 4.92 6.38
C ALA A 221 3.34 5.37 7.82
N ILE A 222 4.38 5.54 8.64
CA ILE A 222 4.26 6.07 10.01
C ILE A 222 3.74 7.53 9.99
N ALA A 223 4.27 8.37 9.10
CA ALA A 223 3.82 9.75 8.96
C ALA A 223 2.36 9.82 8.49
N ALA A 224 1.98 9.03 7.50
CA ALA A 224 0.61 8.94 7.00
C ALA A 224 -0.34 8.43 8.10
N LEU A 225 0.05 7.40 8.85
CA LEU A 225 -0.73 6.89 9.98
C LEU A 225 -0.97 7.97 11.04
N ARG A 226 0.05 8.78 11.34
CA ARG A 226 -0.11 9.95 12.22
C ARG A 226 -1.15 10.91 11.66
N HIS A 227 -1.08 11.28 10.38
CA HIS A 227 -2.04 12.23 9.78
C HIS A 227 -3.46 11.68 9.73
N VAL A 228 -3.64 10.39 9.49
CA VAL A 228 -4.95 9.72 9.52
C VAL A 228 -5.57 9.71 10.92
N CYS A 229 -4.76 9.60 11.98
CA CYS A 229 -5.23 9.50 13.36
C CYS A 229 -5.26 10.83 14.13
N MET A 230 -4.46 11.82 13.74
CA MET A 230 -4.31 13.07 14.49
C MET A 230 -5.62 13.87 14.46
N GLY A 231 -6.23 14.05 15.64
CA GLY A 231 -7.51 14.75 15.77
C GLY A 231 -8.74 13.95 15.30
N CYS A 232 -8.61 12.66 14.99
CA CYS A 232 -9.72 11.78 14.60
C CYS A 232 -9.91 10.64 15.62
N PRO A 233 -10.80 10.80 16.62
CA PRO A 233 -11.03 9.80 17.67
C PRO A 233 -11.44 8.43 17.12
N GLU A 234 -12.20 8.39 16.03
CA GLU A 234 -12.67 7.14 15.45
C GLU A 234 -11.49 6.33 14.88
N ASN A 235 -10.49 6.99 14.29
CA ASN A 235 -9.30 6.31 13.77
C ASN A 235 -8.34 5.93 14.89
N GLN A 236 -8.22 6.74 15.94
CA GLN A 236 -7.48 6.38 17.14
C GLN A 236 -8.08 5.14 17.81
N GLN A 237 -9.42 5.05 17.87
CA GLN A 237 -10.11 3.89 18.40
C GLN A 237 -9.89 2.65 17.52
N ARG A 238 -9.93 2.79 16.18
CA ARG A 238 -9.55 1.70 15.27
C ARG A 238 -8.14 1.21 15.56
N LEU A 239 -7.17 2.12 15.66
CA LEU A 239 -5.77 1.80 15.95
C LEU A 239 -5.60 1.10 17.30
N ALA A 240 -6.27 1.59 18.35
CA ALA A 240 -6.24 0.99 19.69
C ALA A 240 -6.94 -0.38 19.75
N GLY A 241 -7.92 -0.61 18.88
CA GLY A 241 -8.65 -1.88 18.76
C GLY A 241 -7.92 -2.95 17.95
N ILE A 242 -6.79 -2.63 17.32
CA ILE A 242 -5.94 -3.63 16.65
C ILE A 242 -5.31 -4.46 17.74
N GLU A 243 -5.84 -5.67 17.91
CA GLU A 243 -5.41 -6.61 18.92
C GLU A 243 -3.88 -6.67 18.98
N GLN A 244 -3.35 -6.55 20.20
CA GLN A 244 -1.99 -6.91 20.54
C GLN A 244 -1.84 -8.43 20.47
N CYS A 245 -2.16 -9.05 19.34
CA CYS A 245 -1.84 -10.45 19.10
C CYS A 245 -0.35 -10.58 19.34
N PRO A 246 0.08 -11.25 20.43
CA PRO A 246 1.49 -11.45 20.65
C PRO A 246 1.99 -12.21 19.43
N SER A 247 3.00 -11.67 18.75
CA SER A 247 3.80 -12.45 17.79
C SER A 247 3.99 -13.82 18.41
N ALA A 248 3.45 -14.87 17.75
CA ALA A 248 3.29 -16.22 18.28
C ALA A 248 4.36 -16.49 19.33
N ILE A 249 3.95 -16.55 20.60
CA ILE A 249 4.87 -16.68 21.73
C ILE A 249 5.76 -17.88 21.42
N VAL A 250 6.99 -17.61 20.97
CA VAL A 250 7.99 -18.65 20.79
C VAL A 250 8.24 -19.11 22.21
N ASP A 251 7.78 -20.32 22.53
CA ASP A 251 8.09 -20.99 23.78
C ASP A 251 9.61 -21.24 23.81
N ARG A 252 10.34 -20.23 24.28
CA ARG A 252 11.81 -20.18 24.25
C ARG A 252 12.39 -21.31 25.07
N ASP A 253 11.72 -21.67 26.17
CA ASP A 253 12.16 -22.75 27.04
C ASP A 253 12.01 -24.10 26.36
N ARG A 254 10.86 -24.36 25.72
CA ARG A 254 10.67 -25.58 24.92
C ARG A 254 11.65 -25.69 23.75
N LEU A 255 11.90 -24.60 23.02
CA LEU A 255 12.85 -24.59 21.91
C LEU A 255 14.29 -24.86 22.38
N LEU A 256 14.71 -24.23 23.47
CA LEU A 256 16.02 -24.47 24.07
C LEU A 256 16.14 -25.94 24.52
N MET A 257 15.11 -26.49 25.18
CA MET A 257 15.09 -27.90 25.58
C MET A 257 15.25 -28.86 24.39
N GLN A 258 14.57 -28.60 23.27
CA GLN A 258 14.71 -29.40 22.05
C GLN A 258 16.12 -29.35 21.44
N LEU A 259 16.83 -28.23 21.65
CA LEU A 259 18.24 -28.08 21.25
C LEU A 259 19.22 -28.65 22.29
N GLY A 260 18.71 -29.26 23.37
CA GLY A 260 19.52 -29.74 24.49
C GLY A 260 20.19 -28.60 25.26
N LEU A 261 19.56 -27.43 25.31
CA LEU A 261 20.07 -26.22 25.94
C LEU A 261 19.08 -25.69 26.98
N LYS A 262 19.57 -24.98 27.99
CA LYS A 262 18.77 -24.20 28.94
C LYS A 262 19.38 -22.82 29.11
N ALA A 263 18.55 -21.79 29.28
CA ALA A 263 19.03 -20.46 29.65
C ALA A 263 19.23 -20.40 31.17
N VAL A 264 20.42 -20.00 31.61
CA VAL A 264 20.78 -19.82 33.02
C VAL A 264 21.29 -18.41 33.21
N ILE A 265 20.86 -17.75 34.29
CA ILE A 265 21.39 -16.44 34.68
C ILE A 265 22.59 -16.68 35.57
N GLU A 266 23.72 -16.11 35.20
CA GLU A 266 24.95 -16.21 35.97
C GLU A 266 24.85 -15.28 37.19
N GLU A 267 24.79 -15.86 38.40
CA GLU A 267 24.49 -15.15 39.66
C GLU A 267 25.43 -13.97 39.94
N ASN A 268 26.66 -14.01 39.43
CA ASN A 268 27.69 -13.00 39.68
C ASN A 268 27.62 -11.80 38.73
N SER A 269 27.07 -11.98 37.54
CA SER A 269 27.12 -10.97 36.46
C SER A 269 25.73 -10.53 35.98
N GLY A 270 24.68 -11.28 36.33
CA GLY A 270 23.32 -11.08 35.82
C GLY A 270 23.19 -11.39 34.33
N LYS A 271 24.24 -11.93 33.68
CA LYS A 271 24.23 -12.25 32.26
C LYS A 271 23.56 -13.59 32.02
N ILE A 272 22.80 -13.67 30.93
CA ILE A 272 22.16 -14.90 30.48
C ILE A 272 23.18 -15.72 29.69
N ARG A 273 23.31 -17.01 30.03
CA ARG A 273 24.16 -18.00 29.34
C ARG A 273 23.32 -19.21 28.95
N LEU A 274 23.66 -19.86 27.84
CA LEU A 274 23.08 -21.15 27.46
C LEU A 274 23.97 -22.28 27.96
N GLU A 275 23.38 -23.25 28.66
CA GLU A 275 24.06 -24.46 29.12
C GLU A 275 23.45 -25.69 28.47
N ARG A 276 24.26 -26.71 28.16
CA ARG A 276 23.71 -27.98 27.70
C ARG A 276 22.92 -28.65 28.83
N ILE A 277 21.74 -29.16 28.50
CA ILE A 277 21.00 -30.08 29.35
C ILE A 277 21.73 -31.42 29.25
N SER A 278 22.20 -31.92 30.39
CA SER A 278 22.90 -33.21 30.51
C SER A 278 21.93 -34.38 30.39
#